data_AF-X1FKK6-F1
#
_entry.id   AF-X1FKK6-F1
#
_cell.length_a   1.000
_cell.length_b   1.000
_cell.length_c   1.000
_cell.angle_alpha   90.00
_cell.angle_beta   90.00
_cell.angle_gamma   90.00
#
_symmetry.space_group_name_H-M   'P 1'
#
loop_
_entity.id
_entity.type
_entity.pdbx_description
1 polymer ?
#
loop_
_entity_poly.entity_id
_entity_poly.type
_entity_poly.pdbx_seq_one_letter_code
_entity_poly.pdbx_strand_id
1 'polypeptide(L)'
;MGKHYGLARATLASLRWGREVSPEWVHADEQTAPGAGTALVTKAVTAGKTGYIYGFLISAQEANDFLLNWTSGGTARSKRIVFGGGGSTECVDPVALNEGLGADAGTNVTITNITAATAGKIYQVNLLYGEV
;
A
#
# COMPACT_ATOMS: atom_id res chain seq x y z
N MET A 1 25.38 -32.62 -18.77
CA MET A 1 24.07 -31.97 -18.60
C MET A 1 23.91 -31.60 -17.13
N GLY A 2 23.80 -30.32 -16.76
CA GLY A 2 23.65 -30.00 -15.32
C GLY A 2 23.73 -28.52 -14.88
N LYS A 3 24.02 -27.56 -15.77
CA LYS A 3 24.20 -26.14 -15.34
C LYS A 3 23.09 -25.17 -15.76
N HIS A 4 22.10 -25.58 -16.56
CA HIS A 4 21.05 -24.67 -17.06
C HIS A 4 19.74 -24.67 -16.25
N TYR A 5 19.56 -25.58 -15.30
CA TYR A 5 18.33 -25.68 -14.50
C TYR A 5 18.36 -24.90 -13.17
N GLY A 6 19.54 -24.42 -12.74
CA GLY A 6 19.68 -23.66 -11.50
C GLY A 6 19.16 -22.23 -11.60
N LEU A 7 19.42 -21.56 -12.73
CA LEU A 7 18.97 -20.18 -12.97
C LEU A 7 17.45 -20.09 -13.10
N ALA A 8 16.82 -21.04 -13.82
CA ALA A 8 15.37 -21.05 -14.02
C ALA A 8 14.56 -21.18 -12.72
N ARG A 9 15.07 -21.89 -11.70
CA ARG A 9 14.39 -22.01 -10.40
C ARG A 9 14.47 -20.72 -9.57
N ALA A 10 15.55 -19.95 -9.68
CA ALA A 10 15.66 -18.65 -9.04
C ALA A 10 14.75 -17.60 -9.72
N THR A 11 14.64 -17.65 -11.05
CA THR A 11 13.76 -16.75 -11.83
C THR A 11 12.28 -17.07 -11.63
N LEU A 12 11.91 -18.35 -11.48
CA LEU A 12 10.53 -18.74 -11.15
C LEU A 12 10.15 -18.38 -9.70
N ALA A 13 11.12 -18.26 -8.80
CA ALA A 13 10.88 -17.79 -7.44
C ALA A 13 10.73 -16.25 -7.36
N SER A 14 11.31 -15.48 -8.28
CA SER A 14 11.14 -14.02 -8.36
C SER A 14 9.90 -13.59 -9.17
N LEU A 15 9.38 -14.46 -10.04
CA LEU A 15 8.08 -14.29 -10.70
C LEU A 15 6.92 -14.59 -9.73
N ARG A 16 6.78 -13.78 -8.67
CA ARG A 16 5.50 -13.73 -7.96
C ARG A 16 4.55 -12.87 -8.79
N TRP A 17 3.44 -13.47 -9.19
CA TRP A 17 2.30 -12.73 -9.76
C TRP A 17 2.55 -12.10 -11.15
N GLY A 18 3.29 -12.82 -12.00
CA GLY A 18 3.47 -12.45 -13.42
C GLY A 18 4.45 -11.28 -13.67
N ARG A 19 5.07 -10.76 -12.61
CA ARG A 19 6.11 -9.72 -12.68
C ARG A 19 7.26 -10.11 -11.75
N GLU A 20 8.46 -9.66 -12.08
CA GLU A 20 9.60 -9.77 -11.18
C GLU A 20 9.52 -8.65 -10.14
N VAL A 21 8.75 -8.89 -9.08
CA VAL A 21 8.49 -7.93 -8.00
C VAL A 21 8.49 -8.64 -6.66
N SER A 22 9.13 -8.02 -5.67
CA SER A 22 9.13 -8.47 -4.28
C SER A 22 8.56 -7.36 -3.40
N PRO A 23 7.23 -7.35 -3.16
CA PRO A 23 6.60 -6.37 -2.31
C PRO A 23 7.06 -6.52 -0.86
N GLU A 24 7.19 -5.39 -0.20
CA GLU A 24 7.62 -5.27 1.18
C GLU A 24 6.60 -4.46 1.98
N TRP A 25 6.48 -4.78 3.27
CA TRP A 25 5.65 -4.01 4.17
C TRP A 25 6.34 -2.71 4.55
N VAL A 26 5.66 -1.60 4.28
CA VAL A 26 5.96 -0.27 4.81
C VAL A 26 5.15 -0.13 6.10
N HIS A 27 5.85 -0.21 7.23
CA HIS A 27 5.26 -0.05 8.55
C HIS A 27 5.32 1.42 8.98
N ALA A 28 4.17 2.03 9.31
CA ALA A 28 4.14 3.36 9.90
C ALA A 28 4.12 3.29 11.43
N ASP A 29 4.33 4.41 12.10
CA ASP A 29 4.13 4.51 13.55
C ASP A 29 2.64 4.64 13.88
N GLU A 30 2.27 4.23 15.10
CA GLU A 30 0.94 4.47 15.63
C GLU A 30 0.71 5.98 15.78
N GLN A 31 -0.48 6.44 15.40
CA GLN A 31 -0.86 7.84 15.53
C GLN A 31 -2.03 7.99 16.50
N THR A 32 -1.85 8.89 17.47
CA THR A 32 -2.92 9.28 18.41
C THR A 32 -3.64 10.51 17.88
N ALA A 33 -4.97 10.43 17.80
CA ALA A 33 -5.86 11.47 17.33
C ALA A 33 -5.44 12.12 15.98
N PRO A 34 -5.14 11.33 14.92
CA PRO A 34 -4.75 11.90 13.64
C PRO A 34 -5.84 12.82 13.07
N GLY A 35 -5.42 13.94 12.50
CA GLY A 35 -6.32 14.92 11.89
C GLY A 35 -6.95 14.42 10.59
N ALA A 36 -7.97 15.16 10.12
CA ALA A 36 -8.52 14.95 8.79
C ALA A 36 -7.45 15.27 7.73
N GLY A 37 -7.33 14.42 6.72
CA GLY A 37 -6.32 14.56 5.66
C GLY A 37 -4.90 14.13 6.06
N THR A 38 -4.67 13.66 7.29
CA THR A 38 -3.37 13.14 7.71
C THR A 38 -3.02 11.86 6.94
N ALA A 39 -1.88 11.86 6.25
CA ALA A 39 -1.31 10.64 5.69
C ALA A 39 -0.73 9.79 6.83
N LEU A 40 -1.34 8.63 7.07
CA LEU A 40 -0.98 7.70 8.14
C LEU A 40 0.20 6.81 7.73
N VAL A 41 0.34 6.53 6.43
CA VAL A 41 1.54 5.94 5.83
C VAL A 41 1.83 6.65 4.52
N THR A 42 3.11 6.80 4.18
CA THR A 42 3.57 7.35 2.90
C THR A 42 4.71 6.51 2.37
N LYS A 43 4.62 6.12 1.09
CA LYS A 43 5.69 5.48 0.34
C LYS A 43 5.92 6.23 -0.95
N ALA A 44 7.11 6.82 -1.09
CA ALA A 44 7.53 7.43 -2.33
C ALA A 44 7.84 6.35 -3.38
N VAL A 45 7.39 6.58 -4.61
CA VAL A 45 7.75 5.78 -5.78
C VAL A 45 9.12 6.23 -6.28
N THR A 46 10.06 5.30 -6.40
CA THR A 46 11.42 5.63 -6.87
C THR A 46 11.37 6.26 -8.27
N ALA A 47 12.27 7.21 -8.55
CA ALA A 47 12.39 7.81 -9.87
C ALA A 47 12.65 6.73 -10.95
N GLY A 48 11.95 6.82 -12.08
CA GLY A 48 12.01 5.85 -13.17
C GLY A 48 11.32 4.51 -12.90
N LYS A 49 10.67 4.34 -11.74
CA LYS A 49 9.93 3.12 -11.37
C LYS A 49 8.43 3.33 -11.42
N THR A 50 7.69 2.22 -11.53
CA THR A 50 6.24 2.21 -11.34
C THR A 50 5.87 1.53 -10.04
N GLY A 51 5.08 2.20 -9.20
CA GLY A 51 4.67 1.69 -7.90
C GLY A 51 3.39 0.85 -7.93
N TYR A 52 3.39 -0.26 -7.20
CA TYR A 52 2.28 -1.20 -7.12
C TYR A 52 1.90 -1.50 -5.68
N ILE A 53 0.60 -1.48 -5.41
CA ILE A 53 0.03 -1.72 -4.08
C ILE A 53 -0.48 -3.15 -4.04
N TYR A 54 0.07 -3.97 -3.17
CA TYR A 54 -0.32 -5.38 -3.02
C TYR A 54 -1.18 -5.62 -1.77
N GLY A 55 -1.32 -4.61 -0.91
CA GLY A 55 -2.10 -4.77 0.30
C GLY A 55 -1.96 -3.64 1.29
N PHE A 56 -2.67 -3.77 2.40
CA PHE A 56 -2.66 -2.84 3.51
C PHE A 56 -3.09 -3.56 4.79
N LEU A 57 -2.68 -3.01 5.93
CA LEU A 57 -3.24 -3.32 7.25
C LEU A 57 -3.65 -2.00 7.88
N ILE A 58 -4.89 -1.90 8.34
CA ILE A 58 -5.39 -0.72 9.05
C ILE A 58 -6.03 -1.20 10.35
N SER A 59 -5.64 -0.60 11.47
CA SER A 59 -6.29 -0.75 12.77
C SER A 59 -6.74 0.62 13.26
N ALA A 60 -7.99 0.73 13.69
CA ALA A 60 -8.57 1.96 14.18
C ALA A 60 -9.48 1.70 15.40
N GLN A 61 -9.49 2.60 16.37
CA GLN A 61 -10.27 2.44 17.61
C GLN A 61 -11.70 3.01 17.54
N GLU A 62 -12.17 3.40 16.36
CA GLU A 62 -13.50 3.97 16.11
C GLU A 62 -13.93 3.79 14.65
N ALA A 63 -15.19 4.14 14.35
CA ALA A 63 -15.68 4.22 12.97
C ALA A 63 -14.99 5.36 12.23
N ASN A 64 -14.50 5.08 11.02
CA ASN A 64 -13.83 6.07 10.20
C ASN A 64 -13.66 5.58 8.75
N ASP A 65 -13.25 6.49 7.87
CA ASP A 65 -12.85 6.15 6.53
C ASP A 65 -11.40 6.51 6.25
N PHE A 66 -10.81 5.71 5.37
CA PHE A 66 -9.46 5.89 4.87
C PHE A 66 -9.44 5.89 3.35
N LEU A 67 -8.50 6.63 2.77
CA LEU A 67 -8.23 6.61 1.33
C LEU A 67 -6.84 6.06 1.08
N LEU A 68 -6.74 4.96 0.35
CA LEU A 68 -5.51 4.53 -0.30
C LEU A 68 -5.34 5.34 -1.60
N ASN A 69 -4.34 6.21 -1.66
CA ASN A 69 -4.13 7.17 -2.74
C ASN A 69 -2.87 6.88 -3.54
N TRP A 70 -2.91 7.16 -4.84
CA TRP A 70 -1.74 7.18 -5.72
C TRP A 70 -2.00 8.09 -6.92
N THR A 71 -0.96 8.46 -7.67
CA THR A 71 -1.09 9.19 -8.94
C THR A 71 -0.74 8.26 -10.09
N SER A 72 -1.54 8.25 -11.15
CA SER A 72 -1.28 7.44 -12.34
C SER A 72 -1.56 8.25 -13.60
N GLY A 73 -0.58 8.38 -14.49
CA GLY A 73 -0.65 9.23 -15.68
C GLY A 73 -0.92 10.69 -15.34
N GLY A 74 -0.35 11.21 -14.25
CA GLY A 74 -0.57 12.56 -13.73
C GLY A 74 -1.94 12.78 -13.08
N THR A 75 -2.78 11.75 -12.99
CA THR A 75 -4.13 11.84 -12.42
C THR A 75 -4.18 11.20 -11.04
N ALA A 76 -4.71 11.93 -10.05
CA ALA A 76 -4.93 11.39 -8.71
C ALA A 76 -5.99 10.26 -8.73
N ARG A 77 -5.69 9.17 -8.04
CA ARG A 77 -6.52 7.96 -7.90
C ARG A 77 -6.64 7.58 -6.43
N SER A 78 -7.76 6.98 -6.06
CA SER A 78 -7.93 6.47 -4.71
C SER A 78 -8.86 5.26 -4.63
N LYS A 79 -8.74 4.49 -3.54
CA LYS A 79 -9.72 3.50 -3.08
C LYS A 79 -10.12 3.84 -1.65
N ARG A 80 -11.42 3.82 -1.38
CA ARG A 80 -11.98 4.06 -0.03
C ARG A 80 -12.05 2.75 0.74
N ILE A 81 -11.65 2.82 2.01
CA ILE A 81 -11.73 1.72 2.99
C ILE A 81 -12.58 2.23 4.15
N VAL A 82 -13.69 1.56 4.42
CA VAL A 82 -14.73 2.03 5.35
C VAL A 82 -14.72 1.18 6.61
N PHE A 83 -14.72 1.82 7.78
CA PHE A 83 -14.87 1.18 9.08
C PHE A 83 -16.16 1.66 9.74
N GLY A 84 -17.11 0.74 9.97
CA GLY A 84 -18.36 1.05 10.70
C GLY A 84 -18.19 1.14 12.21
N GLY A 85 -17.00 0.84 12.74
CA GLY A 85 -16.65 0.83 14.15
C GLY A 85 -15.16 0.53 14.32
N GLY A 86 -14.69 0.52 15.57
CA GLY A 86 -13.30 0.15 15.86
C GLY A 86 -13.00 -1.30 15.48
N GLY A 87 -11.80 -1.56 14.97
CA GLY A 87 -11.36 -2.87 14.54
C GLY A 87 -10.06 -2.82 13.74
N SER A 88 -9.80 -3.92 13.04
CA SER A 88 -8.65 -4.06 12.15
C SER A 88 -9.08 -4.76 10.87
N THR A 89 -8.47 -4.39 9.74
CA THR A 89 -8.60 -5.11 8.49
C THR A 89 -7.24 -5.27 7.83
N GLU A 90 -7.03 -6.41 7.19
CA GLU A 90 -5.87 -6.68 6.36
C GLU A 90 -6.36 -7.14 4.99
N CYS A 91 -5.76 -6.58 3.94
CA CYS A 91 -5.95 -7.01 2.58
C CYS A 91 -4.58 -7.28 1.98
N VAL A 92 -4.40 -8.47 1.41
CA VAL A 92 -3.24 -8.84 0.59
C VAL A 92 -3.79 -9.51 -0.65
N ASP A 93 -3.43 -9.00 -1.82
CA ASP A 93 -3.87 -9.52 -3.10
C ASP A 93 -2.65 -9.92 -3.96
N PRO A 94 -2.68 -11.09 -4.62
CA PRO A 94 -1.65 -11.44 -5.60
C PRO A 94 -1.57 -10.44 -6.76
N VAL A 95 -2.69 -9.82 -7.15
CA VAL A 95 -2.73 -8.78 -8.19
C VAL A 95 -2.73 -7.42 -7.51
N ALA A 96 -1.90 -6.51 -8.00
CA ALA A 96 -1.84 -5.17 -7.43
C ALA A 96 -3.23 -4.50 -7.44
N LEU A 97 -3.61 -3.87 -6.33
CA LEU A 97 -4.89 -3.17 -6.19
C LEU A 97 -5.04 -2.06 -7.24
N ASN A 98 -3.92 -1.48 -7.70
CA ASN A 98 -3.84 -0.50 -8.77
C ASN A 98 -3.40 -1.10 -10.12
N GLU A 99 -3.71 -2.38 -10.38
CA GLU A 99 -3.36 -3.03 -11.64
C GLU A 99 -3.88 -2.25 -12.86
N GLY A 100 -3.03 -2.12 -13.87
CA GLY A 100 -3.30 -1.31 -15.08
C GLY A 100 -3.20 0.22 -14.86
N LEU A 101 -3.10 0.69 -13.61
CA LEU A 101 -3.00 2.09 -13.21
C LEU A 101 -1.88 2.27 -12.18
N GLY A 102 -0.68 1.78 -12.50
CA GLY A 102 0.50 1.86 -11.64
C GLY A 102 0.81 3.30 -11.20
N ALA A 103 1.41 3.44 -10.02
CA ALA A 103 1.76 4.73 -9.46
C ALA A 103 2.96 5.34 -10.19
N ASP A 104 2.85 6.63 -10.53
CA ASP A 104 3.86 7.36 -11.29
C ASP A 104 5.16 7.52 -10.52
N ALA A 105 6.28 7.43 -11.24
CA ALA A 105 7.61 7.68 -10.70
C ALA A 105 7.70 9.04 -9.99
N GLY A 106 8.34 9.08 -8.82
CA GLY A 106 8.54 10.32 -8.04
C GLY A 106 7.29 10.85 -7.34
N THR A 107 6.16 10.13 -7.41
CA THR A 107 4.94 10.46 -6.64
C THR A 107 4.86 9.64 -5.35
N ASN A 108 3.85 9.91 -4.52
CA ASN A 108 3.62 9.18 -3.28
C ASN A 108 2.40 8.28 -3.38
N VAL A 109 2.53 7.08 -2.82
CA VAL A 109 1.41 6.25 -2.41
C VAL A 109 1.16 6.51 -0.93
N THR A 110 -0.09 6.81 -0.56
CA THR A 110 -0.44 7.09 0.85
C THR A 110 -1.69 6.35 1.27
N ILE A 111 -1.85 6.13 2.58
CA ILE A 111 -3.16 5.89 3.17
C ILE A 111 -3.48 7.07 4.07
N THR A 112 -4.57 7.76 3.76
CA THR A 112 -4.93 9.03 4.37
C THR A 112 -6.19 8.88 5.19
N ASN A 113 -6.19 9.48 6.37
CA ASN A 113 -7.35 9.61 7.23
C ASN A 113 -8.37 10.60 6.63
N ILE A 114 -9.65 10.24 6.48
CA ILE A 114 -10.65 11.17 5.95
C ILE A 114 -11.15 12.13 7.03
N THR A 115 -11.60 11.60 8.16
CA THR A 115 -12.18 12.39 9.25
C THR A 115 -11.22 12.44 10.43
N ALA A 116 -11.11 13.61 11.08
CA ALA A 116 -10.29 13.74 12.28
C ALA A 116 -10.73 12.72 13.33
N ALA A 117 -9.77 11.98 13.87
CA ALA A 117 -10.02 11.01 14.92
C ALA A 117 -10.45 11.71 16.22
N THR A 118 -11.28 11.03 17.00
CA THR A 118 -11.66 11.49 18.34
C THR A 118 -10.40 11.55 19.22
N ALA A 119 -10.36 12.53 20.14
CA ALA A 119 -9.25 12.68 21.06
C ALA A 119 -8.92 11.36 21.80
N GLY A 120 -7.64 10.99 21.81
CA GLY A 120 -7.15 9.76 22.45
C GLY A 120 -7.35 8.46 21.65
N LYS A 121 -7.97 8.50 20.46
CA LYS A 121 -8.10 7.33 19.60
C LYS A 121 -6.82 7.08 18.82
N ILE A 122 -6.40 5.82 18.76
CA ILE A 122 -5.13 5.39 18.16
C ILE A 122 -5.41 4.65 16.86
N TYR A 123 -4.73 5.05 15.79
CA TYR A 123 -4.74 4.37 14.49
C TYR A 123 -3.34 3.83 14.17
N GLN A 124 -3.29 2.67 13.51
CA GLN A 124 -2.08 2.06 12.96
C GLN A 124 -2.32 1.69 11.51
N VAL A 125 -1.39 2.01 10.62
CA VAL A 125 -1.53 1.73 9.18
C VAL A 125 -0.23 1.24 8.58
N ASN A 126 -0.30 0.15 7.81
CA ASN A 126 0.81 -0.39 7.04
C ASN A 126 0.38 -0.58 5.58
N LEU A 127 1.35 -0.50 4.66
CA LEU A 127 1.15 -0.67 3.23
C LEU A 127 2.05 -1.80 2.70
N LEU A 128 1.50 -2.75 1.96
CA LEU A 128 2.31 -3.74 1.24
C LEU A 128 2.53 -3.23 -0.18
N TYR A 129 3.79 -3.01 -0.55
CA TYR A 129 4.15 -2.23 -1.73
C TYR A 129 5.35 -2.81 -2.47
N GLY A 130 5.32 -2.76 -3.80
CA GLY A 130 6.45 -3.14 -4.66
C GLY A 130 6.62 -2.22 -5.86
N GLU A 131 7.78 -2.28 -6.51
CA GLU A 131 8.13 -1.45 -7.67
C GLU A 131 8.76 -2.29 -8.78
N VAL A 132 8.60 -1.83 -10.02
CA VAL A 132 9.29 -2.34 -11.23
C VAL A 132 9.95 -1.21 -12.00
#